data_AF-A0A4Q2JK84-F1
#
_entry.id   AF-A0A4Q2JK84-F1
#
_cell.length_a   1.000
_cell.length_b   1.000
_cell.length_c   1.000
_cell.angle_alpha   90.00
_cell.angle_beta   90.00
_cell.angle_gamma   90.00
#
_symmetry.space_group_name_H-M   'P 1'
#
loop_
_entity.id
_entity.type
_entity.pdbx_description
1 polymer ?
#
loop_
_entity_poly.entity_id
_entity_poly.type
_entity_poly.pdbx_seq_one_letter_code
_entity_poly.pdbx_strand_id
1 'polypeptide(L)'
;MGRVGARLVAADQQRAAVDAVLERVETWLVAHPESFGTMVSSRLPKWVPGFVGGLVDDRAYREVLAFARTVRDEPRHPLRLAIDGWLADVADDLQHDPAMIERVERLKLDLVESPRLREFAGEVWDSVKVSLAASLEDPGSELRAGLRSALVEVGTRLAADDELAAKVDVWVTDAAAYVVGRYRHEIAGVITETVERWDPTETTEKIELQVGRDLQYIRINGTVVGALAGLAIHSIATAIGALA
;
A
#
# COMPACT_ATOMS: atom_id res chain seq x y z
N MET A 1 17.19 5.67 6.82
CA MET A 1 17.11 6.61 5.67
C MET A 1 18.49 6.90 5.07
N GLY A 2 19.51 7.25 5.88
CA GLY A 2 20.86 7.58 5.37
C GLY A 2 21.53 6.52 4.46
N ARG A 3 21.43 5.23 4.78
CA ARG A 3 21.98 4.14 3.93
C ARG A 3 21.32 4.02 2.55
N VAL A 4 20.06 4.46 2.39
CA VAL A 4 19.36 4.47 1.09
C VAL A 4 19.76 5.72 0.31
N GLY A 5 19.83 6.88 0.98
CA GLY A 5 20.34 8.13 0.39
C GLY A 5 21.77 8.00 -0.11
N ALA A 6 22.68 7.43 0.69
CA ALA A 6 24.07 7.18 0.29
C ALA A 6 24.18 6.20 -0.89
N ARG A 7 23.29 5.21 -0.99
CA ARG A 7 23.25 4.28 -2.14
C ARG A 7 22.71 4.93 -3.41
N LEU A 8 21.73 5.82 -3.29
CA LEU A 8 21.21 6.59 -4.42
C LEU A 8 22.25 7.59 -4.92
N VAL A 9 22.94 8.26 -3.99
CA VAL A 9 24.06 9.18 -4.27
C VAL A 9 25.23 8.46 -4.94
N ALA A 10 25.59 7.27 -4.43
CA ALA A 10 26.64 6.43 -5.02
C ALA A 10 26.25 5.82 -6.38
N ALA A 11 24.95 5.69 -6.68
CA ALA A 11 24.42 5.16 -7.93
C ALA A 11 24.17 6.23 -9.01
N ASP A 12 24.60 7.47 -8.76
CA ASP A 12 24.50 8.60 -9.71
C ASP A 12 23.05 9.02 -10.05
N GLN A 13 22.05 8.52 -9.32
CA GLN A 13 20.63 8.77 -9.61
C GLN A 13 20.20 10.20 -9.29
N GLN A 14 20.92 10.90 -8.41
CA GLN A 14 20.75 12.32 -8.13
C GLN A 14 20.93 13.18 -9.38
N ARG A 15 21.73 12.75 -10.37
CA ARG A 15 21.92 13.52 -11.60
C ARG A 15 20.64 13.63 -12.41
N ALA A 16 19.87 12.55 -12.52
CA ALA A 16 18.57 12.56 -13.18
C ALA A 16 17.56 13.46 -12.45
N ALA A 17 17.61 13.51 -11.12
CA ALA A 17 16.77 14.42 -10.34
C ALA A 17 17.18 15.89 -10.53
N VAL A 18 18.49 16.19 -10.53
CA VAL A 18 19.02 17.54 -10.80
C VAL A 18 18.67 17.98 -12.22
N ASP A 19 18.78 17.09 -13.21
CA ASP A 19 18.39 17.37 -14.59
C ASP A 19 16.90 17.72 -14.71
N ALA A 20 16.02 16.93 -14.08
CA ALA A 20 14.58 17.19 -14.07
C ALA A 20 14.22 18.53 -13.40
N VAL A 21 14.94 18.91 -12.34
CA VAL A 21 14.76 20.21 -11.67
C VAL A 21 15.24 21.36 -12.56
N LEU A 22 16.42 21.24 -13.18
CA LEU A 22 16.97 22.27 -14.07
C LEU A 22 16.07 22.49 -15.29
N GLU A 23 15.57 21.40 -15.88
CA GLU A 23 14.61 21.45 -17.00
C GLU A 23 13.31 22.14 -16.59
N ARG A 24 12.80 21.85 -15.38
CA ARG A 24 11.58 22.50 -14.86
C ARG A 24 11.80 23.99 -14.62
N VAL A 25 12.95 24.37 -14.07
CA VAL A 25 13.31 25.78 -13.83
C VAL A 25 13.41 26.54 -15.14
N GLU A 26 14.08 25.99 -16.15
CA GLU A 26 14.15 26.62 -17.48
C GLU A 26 12.76 26.76 -18.10
N THR A 27 11.96 25.70 -18.10
CA THR A 27 10.61 25.72 -18.66
C THR A 27 9.75 26.80 -17.98
N TRP A 28 9.85 26.92 -16.66
CA TRP A 28 9.14 27.94 -15.90
C TRP A 28 9.62 29.36 -16.24
N LEU A 29 10.95 29.57 -16.34
CA LEU A 29 11.54 30.87 -16.70
C LEU A 29 11.08 31.31 -18.09
N VAL A 30 11.10 30.40 -19.07
CA VAL A 30 10.63 30.66 -20.44
C VAL A 30 9.14 31.00 -20.48
N ALA A 31 8.33 30.31 -19.67
CA ALA A 31 6.87 30.53 -19.62
C ALA A 31 6.46 31.80 -18.87
N HIS A 32 7.30 32.36 -17.99
CA HIS A 32 6.94 33.47 -17.10
C HIS A 32 7.97 34.64 -17.07
N PRO A 33 8.33 35.25 -18.21
CA PRO A 33 9.32 36.34 -18.26
C PRO A 33 8.92 37.56 -17.41
N GLU A 34 7.63 37.90 -17.39
CA GLU A 34 7.05 39.04 -16.62
C GLU A 34 7.22 38.90 -15.10
N SER A 35 7.19 37.65 -14.60
CA SER A 35 7.30 37.36 -13.17
C SER A 35 8.71 37.65 -12.63
N PHE A 36 9.72 37.50 -13.49
CA PHE A 36 11.11 37.78 -13.15
C PHE A 36 11.38 39.28 -13.05
N GLY A 37 10.87 40.06 -14.00
CA GLY A 37 10.97 41.53 -13.98
C GLY A 37 10.34 42.14 -12.72
N THR A 38 9.20 41.60 -12.26
CA THR A 38 8.55 42.03 -11.02
C THR A 38 9.39 41.70 -9.76
N MET A 39 10.11 40.58 -9.78
CA MET A 39 10.95 40.13 -8.66
C MET A 39 12.27 40.92 -8.53
N VAL A 40 12.84 41.36 -9.66
CA VAL A 40 14.06 42.17 -9.69
C VAL A 40 13.74 43.63 -9.36
N SER A 41 12.71 44.20 -10.00
CA SER A 41 12.28 45.59 -9.77
C SER A 41 11.84 45.85 -8.33
N SER A 42 11.23 44.88 -7.65
CA SER A 42 10.85 44.99 -6.23
C SER A 42 12.03 45.05 -5.26
N ARG A 43 13.24 44.67 -5.70
CA ARG A 43 14.49 44.79 -4.92
C ARG A 43 15.36 45.97 -5.34
N LEU A 44 14.99 46.70 -6.39
CA LEU A 44 15.75 47.88 -6.82
C LEU A 44 15.47 49.07 -5.90
N PRO A 45 16.50 49.85 -5.53
CA PRO A 45 16.32 51.08 -4.78
C PRO A 45 15.41 52.07 -5.53
N LYS A 46 14.56 52.80 -4.78
CA LYS A 46 13.60 53.77 -5.34
C LYS A 46 14.23 54.92 -6.16
N TRP A 47 15.55 55.10 -6.10
CA TRP A 47 16.27 56.13 -6.87
C TRP A 47 16.59 55.73 -8.32
N VAL A 48 16.37 54.46 -8.70
CA VAL A 48 16.63 53.97 -10.06
C VAL A 48 15.50 54.39 -11.01
N PRO A 49 15.77 55.12 -12.11
CA PRO A 49 14.74 55.50 -13.08
C PRO A 49 14.10 54.29 -13.77
N GLY A 50 12.78 54.32 -14.01
CA GLY A 50 12.02 53.16 -14.53
C GLY A 50 12.48 52.62 -15.90
N PHE A 51 13.08 53.46 -16.74
CA PHE A 51 13.65 53.03 -18.03
C PHE A 51 14.97 52.24 -17.88
N VAL A 52 15.70 52.45 -16.78
CA VAL A 52 16.91 51.67 -16.45
C VAL A 52 16.52 50.32 -15.85
N GLY A 53 15.45 50.28 -15.05
CA GLY A 53 14.87 49.04 -14.52
C GLY A 53 14.51 48.04 -15.63
N GLY A 54 13.72 48.44 -16.62
CA GLY A 54 13.30 47.55 -17.71
C GLY A 54 14.45 47.01 -18.56
N LEU A 55 15.51 47.80 -18.78
CA LEU A 55 16.70 47.37 -19.53
C LEU A 55 17.57 46.39 -18.71
N VAL A 56 17.69 46.63 -17.40
CA VAL A 56 18.39 45.76 -16.46
C VAL A 56 17.62 44.45 -16.25
N ASP A 57 16.29 44.49 -16.22
CA ASP A 57 15.43 43.33 -16.05
C ASP A 57 15.55 42.36 -17.24
N ASP A 58 15.49 42.89 -18.46
CA ASP A 58 15.61 42.11 -19.69
C ASP A 58 17.03 41.55 -19.89
N ARG A 59 18.08 42.29 -19.51
CA ARG A 59 19.46 41.78 -19.48
C ARG A 59 19.64 40.71 -18.41
N ALA A 60 19.18 40.94 -17.18
CA ALA A 60 19.30 40.00 -16.07
C ALA A 60 18.53 38.70 -16.34
N TYR A 61 17.32 38.79 -16.89
CA TYR A 61 16.53 37.64 -17.31
C TYR A 61 17.28 36.78 -18.34
N ARG A 62 17.83 37.42 -19.38
CA ARG A 62 18.63 36.71 -20.39
C ARG A 62 19.86 36.03 -19.80
N GLU A 63 20.58 36.71 -18.91
CA GLU A 63 21.76 36.13 -18.26
C GLU A 63 21.39 34.96 -17.33
N VAL A 64 20.29 35.04 -16.60
CA VAL A 64 19.79 33.95 -15.73
C VAL A 64 19.33 32.76 -16.54
N LEU A 65 18.64 32.99 -17.66
CA LEU A 65 18.21 31.94 -18.57
C LEU A 65 19.41 31.29 -19.27
N ALA A 66 20.38 32.10 -19.72
CA ALA A 66 21.62 31.60 -20.32
C ALA A 66 22.45 30.79 -19.32
N PHE A 67 22.53 31.25 -18.07
CA PHE A 67 23.17 30.52 -16.98
C PHE A 67 22.47 29.20 -16.69
N ALA A 68 21.14 29.17 -16.57
CA ALA A 68 20.37 27.95 -16.35
C ALA A 68 20.59 26.92 -17.47
N ARG A 69 20.61 27.36 -18.74
CA ARG A 69 20.94 26.52 -19.90
C ARG A 69 22.37 26.00 -19.86
N THR A 70 23.32 26.85 -19.52
CA THR A 70 24.75 26.45 -19.41
C THR A 70 24.93 25.37 -18.33
N VAL A 71 24.30 25.55 -17.16
CA VAL A 71 24.32 24.54 -16.09
C VAL A 71 23.68 23.22 -16.54
N ARG A 72 22.57 23.28 -17.29
CA ARG A 72 21.89 22.09 -17.83
C ARG A 72 22.78 21.35 -18.85
N ASP A 73 23.35 22.09 -19.80
CA ASP A 73 24.06 21.54 -20.96
C ASP A 73 25.49 21.08 -20.63
N GLU A 74 26.06 21.54 -19.52
CA GLU A 74 27.40 21.15 -19.06
C GLU A 74 27.35 20.22 -17.83
N PRO A 75 27.50 18.90 -18.01
CA PRO A 75 27.48 17.93 -16.90
C PRO A 75 28.54 18.16 -15.81
N ARG A 76 29.65 18.83 -16.16
CA ARG A 76 30.76 19.14 -15.25
C ARG A 76 30.75 20.58 -14.76
N HIS A 77 29.62 21.28 -14.89
CA HIS A 77 29.51 22.67 -14.45
C HIS A 77 29.82 22.77 -12.93
N PRO A 78 30.62 23.76 -12.47
CA PRO A 78 31.00 23.90 -11.06
C PRO A 78 29.83 23.91 -10.08
N LEU A 79 28.68 24.50 -10.48
CA LEU A 79 27.45 24.48 -9.68
C LEU A 79 26.91 23.05 -9.46
N ARG A 80 26.94 22.19 -10.49
CA ARG A 80 26.48 20.80 -10.37
C ARG A 80 27.38 20.03 -9.41
N LEU A 81 28.69 20.19 -9.55
CA LEU A 81 29.66 19.56 -8.67
C LEU A 81 29.53 20.04 -7.21
N ALA A 82 29.22 21.33 -7.01
CA ALA A 82 28.96 21.88 -5.68
C ALA A 82 27.66 21.32 -5.07
N ILE A 83 26.60 21.16 -5.88
CA ILE A 83 25.35 20.51 -5.46
C ILE A 83 25.59 19.04 -5.09
N ASP A 84 26.32 18.30 -5.93
CA ASP A 84 26.67 16.90 -5.69
C ASP A 84 27.46 16.74 -4.38
N GLY A 85 28.46 17.59 -4.16
CA GLY A 85 29.24 17.61 -2.92
C GLY A 85 28.38 17.93 -1.70
N TRP A 86 27.56 18.96 -1.78
CA TRP A 86 26.65 19.32 -0.69
C TRP A 86 25.64 18.22 -0.38
N LEU A 87 25.09 17.54 -1.39
CA LEU A 87 24.19 16.40 -1.19
C LEU A 87 24.90 15.21 -0.54
N ALA A 88 26.16 14.96 -0.88
CA ALA A 88 26.98 13.93 -0.26
C ALA A 88 27.24 14.27 1.22
N ASP A 89 27.59 15.51 1.53
CA ASP A 89 27.81 15.99 2.90
C ASP A 89 26.52 15.85 3.73
N VAL A 90 25.37 16.29 3.20
CA VAL A 90 24.07 16.13 3.86
C VAL A 90 23.73 14.66 4.10
N ALA A 91 24.03 13.77 3.14
CA ALA A 91 23.78 12.34 3.30
C ALA A 91 24.68 11.70 4.37
N ASP A 92 25.90 12.20 4.54
CA ASP A 92 26.82 11.80 5.59
C ASP A 92 26.39 12.33 6.96
N ASP A 93 26.07 13.63 7.04
CA ASP A 93 25.57 14.29 8.26
C ASP A 93 24.29 13.61 8.76
N LEU A 94 23.39 13.17 7.88
CA LEU A 94 22.19 12.42 8.26
C LEU A 94 22.47 11.03 8.85
N GLN A 95 23.69 10.53 8.76
CA GLN A 95 24.12 9.27 9.34
C GLN A 95 24.98 9.46 10.59
N HIS A 96 25.76 10.55 10.64
CA HIS A 96 26.81 10.71 11.63
C HIS A 96 26.66 11.96 12.51
N ASP A 97 25.86 12.97 12.11
CA ASP A 97 25.61 14.18 12.89
C ASP A 97 24.26 14.10 13.63
N PRO A 98 24.27 13.98 14.98
CA PRO A 98 23.06 13.97 15.79
C PRO A 98 22.19 15.23 15.64
N ALA A 99 22.79 16.41 15.43
CA ALA A 99 22.06 17.66 15.32
C ALA A 99 21.28 17.75 14.00
N MET A 100 21.90 17.32 12.89
CA MET A 100 21.22 17.19 11.59
C MET A 100 20.08 16.16 11.65
N ILE A 101 20.32 15.00 12.26
CA ILE A 101 19.29 13.96 12.43
C ILE A 101 18.09 14.51 13.20
N GLU A 102 18.31 15.18 14.34
CA GLU A 102 17.23 15.77 15.14
C GLU A 102 16.45 16.84 14.37
N ARG A 103 17.15 17.66 13.57
CA ARG A 103 16.50 18.68 12.74
C ARG A 103 15.59 18.06 11.68
N VAL A 104 16.02 16.98 11.05
CA VAL A 104 15.20 16.26 10.05
C VAL A 104 14.04 15.51 10.71
N GLU A 105 14.24 14.91 11.88
CA GLU A 105 13.14 14.26 12.60
C GLU A 105 12.06 15.28 13.02
N ARG A 106 12.44 16.48 13.47
CA ARG A 106 11.48 17.57 13.73
C ARG A 106 10.73 17.99 12.47
N LEU A 107 11.44 18.22 11.38
CA LEU A 107 10.80 18.58 10.11
C LEU A 107 9.83 17.50 9.60
N LYS A 108 10.15 16.21 9.80
CA LYS A 108 9.24 15.10 9.48
C LYS A 108 7.97 15.15 10.31
N LEU A 109 8.09 15.39 11.62
CA LEU A 109 6.94 15.51 12.51
C LEU A 109 6.06 16.70 12.08
N ASP A 110 6.66 17.87 11.84
CA ASP A 110 5.94 19.07 11.38
C ASP A 110 5.20 18.82 10.05
N LEU A 111 5.84 18.11 9.11
CA LEU A 111 5.23 17.75 7.82
C LEU A 111 4.05 16.79 8.02
N VAL A 112 4.21 15.73 8.80
CA VAL A 112 3.14 14.74 9.07
C VAL A 112 1.97 15.36 9.82
N GLU A 113 2.26 16.28 10.74
CA GLU A 113 1.26 17.00 11.51
C GLU A 113 0.54 18.08 10.69
N SER A 114 1.07 18.48 9.54
CA SER A 114 0.42 19.45 8.65
C SER A 114 -0.96 18.97 8.18
N PRO A 115 -2.06 19.67 8.53
CA PRO A 115 -3.40 19.32 8.09
C PRO A 115 -3.54 19.37 6.55
N ARG A 116 -2.88 20.33 5.91
CA ARG A 116 -2.87 20.48 4.44
C ARG A 116 -2.19 19.31 3.74
N LEU A 117 -1.13 18.75 4.32
CA LEU A 117 -0.46 17.60 3.75
C LEU A 117 -1.33 16.34 3.85
N ARG A 118 -2.04 16.17 4.98
CA ARG A 118 -2.97 15.05 5.17
C ARG A 118 -4.15 15.10 4.20
N GLU A 119 -4.72 16.28 3.98
CA GLU A 119 -5.80 16.50 3.01
C GLU A 119 -5.33 16.21 1.57
N PHE A 120 -4.21 16.81 1.15
CA PHE A 120 -3.62 16.56 -0.16
C PHE A 120 -3.23 15.08 -0.37
N ALA A 121 -2.64 14.43 0.64
CA ALA A 121 -2.31 13.01 0.56
C ALA A 121 -3.57 12.14 0.41
N GLY A 122 -4.68 12.53 1.04
CA GLY A 122 -5.98 11.89 0.88
C GLY A 122 -6.52 12.02 -0.55
N GLU A 123 -6.49 13.23 -1.12
CA GLU A 123 -6.93 13.48 -2.50
C GLU A 123 -6.10 12.72 -3.53
N VAL A 124 -4.77 12.72 -3.36
CA VAL A 124 -3.87 11.94 -4.22
C VAL A 124 -4.17 10.45 -4.08
N TRP A 125 -4.38 9.96 -2.86
CA TRP A 125 -4.72 8.55 -2.62
C TRP A 125 -6.05 8.15 -3.27
N ASP A 126 -7.06 9.01 -3.17
CA ASP A 126 -8.34 8.78 -3.81
C ASP A 126 -8.22 8.78 -5.34
N SER A 127 -7.44 9.71 -5.91
CA SER A 127 -7.14 9.73 -7.35
C SER A 127 -6.43 8.46 -7.82
N VAL A 128 -5.44 7.99 -7.05
CA VAL A 128 -4.74 6.74 -7.32
C VAL A 128 -5.69 5.55 -7.27
N LYS A 129 -6.57 5.46 -6.27
CA LYS A 129 -7.57 4.38 -6.18
C LYS A 129 -8.50 4.39 -7.39
N VAL A 130 -9.00 5.55 -7.80
CA VAL A 130 -9.89 5.68 -8.96
C VAL A 130 -9.17 5.27 -10.25
N SER A 131 -7.95 5.76 -10.46
CA SER A 131 -7.14 5.41 -11.63
C SER A 131 -6.81 3.92 -11.67
N LEU A 132 -6.49 3.34 -10.51
CA LEU A 132 -6.21 1.91 -10.37
C LEU A 132 -7.46 1.06 -10.64
N ALA A 133 -8.61 1.43 -10.07
CA ALA A 133 -9.87 0.73 -10.31
C ALA A 133 -10.26 0.77 -11.79
N ALA A 134 -10.19 1.94 -12.43
CA ALA A 134 -10.45 2.08 -13.86
C ALA A 134 -9.47 1.25 -14.71
N SER A 135 -8.20 1.24 -14.34
CA SER A 135 -7.17 0.44 -15.02
C SER A 135 -7.39 -1.07 -14.82
N LEU A 136 -7.96 -1.50 -13.70
CA LEU A 136 -8.28 -2.90 -13.45
C LEU A 136 -9.57 -3.32 -14.15
N GLU A 137 -10.53 -2.43 -14.33
CA GLU A 137 -11.77 -2.70 -15.08
C GLU A 137 -11.52 -2.83 -16.58
N ASP A 138 -10.54 -2.10 -17.13
CA ASP A 138 -10.17 -2.20 -18.54
C ASP A 138 -9.44 -3.52 -18.87
N PRO A 139 -10.03 -4.40 -19.72
CA PRO A 139 -9.39 -5.63 -20.15
C PRO A 139 -8.10 -5.42 -20.97
N GLY A 140 -7.93 -4.24 -21.59
CA GLY A 140 -6.78 -3.86 -22.40
C GLY A 140 -5.66 -3.17 -21.63
N SER A 141 -5.83 -2.92 -20.33
CA SER A 141 -4.85 -2.18 -19.52
C SER A 141 -3.51 -2.89 -19.41
N GLU A 142 -2.42 -2.16 -19.67
CA GLU A 142 -1.04 -2.64 -19.46
C GLU A 142 -0.80 -3.05 -18.01
N LEU A 143 -1.43 -2.35 -17.05
CA LEU A 143 -1.33 -2.69 -15.64
C LEU A 143 -1.93 -4.07 -15.37
N ARG A 144 -3.13 -4.33 -15.90
CA ARG A 144 -3.81 -5.62 -15.76
C ARG A 144 -3.03 -6.73 -16.45
N ALA A 145 -2.46 -6.47 -17.62
CA ALA A 145 -1.61 -7.40 -18.34
C ALA A 145 -0.32 -7.73 -17.55
N GLY A 146 0.33 -6.72 -16.97
CA GLY A 146 1.51 -6.87 -16.12
C GLY A 146 1.20 -7.64 -14.83
N LEU A 147 0.11 -7.30 -14.13
CA LEU A 147 -0.36 -8.02 -12.94
C LEU A 147 -0.65 -9.49 -13.26
N ARG A 148 -1.35 -9.76 -14.36
CA ARG A 148 -1.59 -11.13 -14.81
C ARG A 148 -0.28 -11.88 -15.05
N SER A 149 0.68 -11.25 -15.73
CA SER A 149 1.98 -11.86 -15.99
C SER A 149 2.72 -12.19 -14.70
N ALA A 150 2.77 -11.25 -13.76
CA ALA A 150 3.41 -11.45 -12.46
C ALA A 150 2.72 -12.55 -11.64
N LEU A 151 1.39 -12.59 -11.64
CA LEU A 151 0.61 -13.65 -10.96
C LEU A 151 0.87 -15.02 -11.58
N VAL A 152 0.93 -15.11 -12.91
CA VAL A 152 1.27 -16.36 -13.62
C VAL A 152 2.70 -16.78 -13.29
N GLU A 153 3.67 -15.86 -13.28
CA GLU A 153 5.06 -16.17 -12.93
C GLU A 153 5.18 -16.68 -11.49
N VAL A 154 4.54 -16.01 -10.53
CA VAL A 154 4.50 -16.43 -9.13
C VAL A 154 3.84 -17.80 -9.01
N GLY A 155 2.68 -18.01 -9.64
CA GLY A 155 1.99 -19.30 -9.61
C GLY A 155 2.82 -20.43 -10.24
N THR A 156 3.53 -20.13 -11.33
CA THR A 156 4.41 -21.11 -12.00
C THR A 156 5.59 -21.47 -11.09
N ARG A 157 6.21 -20.48 -10.42
CA ARG A 157 7.28 -20.74 -9.46
C ARG A 157 6.78 -21.53 -8.25
N LEU A 158 5.63 -21.18 -7.72
CA LEU A 158 5.03 -21.85 -6.58
C LEU A 158 4.64 -23.30 -6.89
N ALA A 159 4.20 -23.58 -8.13
CA ALA A 159 3.86 -24.93 -8.58
C ALA A 159 5.09 -25.79 -8.91
N ALA A 160 6.25 -25.17 -9.17
CA ALA A 160 7.48 -25.87 -9.55
C ALA A 160 8.44 -26.09 -8.37
N ASP A 161 8.30 -25.32 -7.28
CA ASP A 161 9.19 -25.34 -6.13
C ASP A 161 8.40 -25.67 -4.85
N ASP A 162 8.51 -26.91 -4.40
CA ASP A 162 7.84 -27.43 -3.21
C ASP A 162 8.32 -26.74 -1.91
N GLU A 163 9.58 -26.28 -1.85
CA GLU A 163 10.11 -25.57 -0.68
C GLU A 163 9.51 -24.17 -0.57
N LEU A 164 9.38 -23.47 -1.71
CA LEU A 164 8.69 -22.18 -1.77
C LEU A 164 7.21 -22.34 -1.43
N ALA A 165 6.55 -23.38 -1.96
CA ALA A 165 5.16 -23.68 -1.67
C ALA A 165 4.91 -23.87 -0.16
N ALA A 166 5.73 -24.69 0.49
CA ALA A 166 5.62 -24.93 1.94
C ALA A 166 5.81 -23.65 2.77
N LYS A 167 6.76 -22.78 2.40
CA LYS A 167 6.96 -21.49 3.08
C LYS A 167 5.76 -20.56 2.93
N VAL A 168 5.17 -20.51 1.73
CA VAL A 168 3.98 -19.70 1.47
C VAL A 168 2.78 -20.24 2.24
N ASP A 169 2.60 -21.56 2.32
CA ASP A 169 1.50 -22.19 3.07
C ASP A 169 1.55 -21.84 4.56
N VAL A 170 2.73 -21.93 5.18
CA VAL A 170 2.94 -21.51 6.57
C VAL A 170 2.61 -20.02 6.73
N TRP A 171 3.12 -19.17 5.84
CA TRP A 171 2.87 -17.73 5.93
C TRP A 171 1.39 -17.36 5.77
N VAL A 172 0.68 -17.99 4.84
CA VAL A 172 -0.77 -17.79 4.63
C VAL A 172 -1.55 -18.28 5.85
N THR A 173 -1.17 -19.43 6.41
CA THR A 173 -1.80 -19.98 7.62
C THR A 173 -1.61 -19.05 8.83
N ASP A 174 -0.41 -18.52 9.03
CA ASP A 174 -0.11 -17.58 10.11
C ASP A 174 -0.86 -16.25 9.93
N ALA A 175 -0.91 -15.74 8.71
CA ALA A 175 -1.67 -14.53 8.39
C ALA A 175 -3.17 -14.72 8.65
N ALA A 176 -3.73 -15.86 8.23
CA ALA A 176 -5.13 -16.20 8.49
C ALA A 176 -5.40 -16.34 10.00
N ALA A 177 -4.53 -17.04 10.73
CA ALA A 177 -4.64 -17.19 12.18
C ALA A 177 -4.58 -15.83 12.90
N TYR A 178 -3.70 -14.93 12.45
CA TYR A 178 -3.60 -13.57 12.98
C TYR A 178 -4.88 -12.76 12.73
N VAL A 179 -5.40 -12.79 11.50
CA VAL A 179 -6.65 -12.10 11.14
C VAL A 179 -7.81 -12.63 11.97
N VAL A 180 -7.98 -13.95 12.04
CA VAL A 180 -9.04 -14.56 12.85
C VAL A 180 -8.89 -14.18 14.33
N GLY A 181 -7.69 -14.28 14.89
CA GLY A 181 -7.44 -13.89 16.28
C GLY A 181 -7.76 -12.43 16.57
N ARG A 182 -7.38 -11.53 15.64
CA ARG A 182 -7.52 -10.08 15.76
C ARG A 182 -8.96 -9.60 15.54
N TYR A 183 -9.70 -10.24 14.65
CA TYR A 183 -11.04 -9.82 14.20
C TYR A 183 -12.15 -10.83 14.54
N ARG A 184 -11.90 -11.77 15.47
CA ARG A 184 -12.87 -12.82 15.85
C ARG A 184 -14.26 -12.28 16.20
N HIS A 185 -14.33 -11.10 16.79
CA HIS A 185 -15.61 -10.50 17.22
C HIS A 185 -16.37 -9.90 16.03
N GLU A 186 -15.70 -9.21 15.11
CA GLU A 186 -16.37 -8.73 13.89
C GLU A 186 -16.81 -9.91 13.01
N ILE A 187 -16.00 -10.97 12.91
CA ILE A 187 -16.36 -12.21 12.19
C ILE A 187 -17.60 -12.86 12.81
N ALA A 188 -17.66 -12.98 14.13
CA ALA A 188 -18.84 -13.49 14.84
C ALA A 188 -20.08 -12.62 14.59
N GLY A 189 -19.91 -11.30 14.50
CA GLY A 189 -20.97 -10.36 14.14
C GLY A 189 -21.53 -10.62 12.74
N VAL A 190 -20.67 -10.79 11.74
CA VAL A 190 -21.08 -11.09 10.35
C VAL A 190 -21.79 -12.43 10.24
N ILE A 191 -21.30 -13.46 10.95
CA ILE A 191 -21.97 -14.78 10.99
C ILE A 191 -23.36 -14.64 11.61
N THR A 192 -23.46 -13.96 12.76
CA THR A 192 -24.74 -13.71 13.44
C THR A 192 -25.72 -13.00 12.52
N GLU A 193 -25.32 -11.88 11.90
CA GLU A 193 -26.17 -11.11 10.97
C GLU A 193 -26.56 -11.94 9.73
N THR A 194 -25.69 -12.84 9.27
CA THR A 194 -25.99 -13.73 8.14
C THR A 194 -27.01 -14.79 8.52
N VAL A 195 -26.87 -15.42 9.68
CA VAL A 195 -27.82 -16.43 10.19
C VAL A 195 -29.17 -15.80 10.52
N GLU A 196 -29.19 -14.59 11.09
CA GLU A 196 -30.43 -13.85 11.37
C GLU A 196 -31.22 -13.49 10.10
N ARG A 197 -30.54 -13.40 8.95
CA ARG A 197 -31.16 -13.14 7.64
C ARG A 197 -31.69 -14.38 6.94
N TRP A 198 -31.46 -15.58 7.47
CA TRP A 198 -31.97 -16.81 6.87
C TRP A 198 -33.48 -16.97 7.13
N ASP A 199 -34.22 -17.42 6.12
CA ASP A 199 -35.64 -17.76 6.29
C ASP A 199 -35.74 -19.01 7.21
N PRO A 200 -36.42 -18.90 8.37
CA PRO A 200 -36.51 -20.02 9.31
C PRO A 200 -37.17 -21.26 8.71
N THR A 201 -38.12 -21.06 7.79
CA THR A 201 -38.91 -22.13 7.15
C THR A 201 -38.05 -22.90 6.16
N GLU A 202 -37.36 -22.19 5.26
CA GLU A 202 -36.48 -22.79 4.25
C GLU A 202 -35.26 -23.46 4.91
N THR A 203 -34.74 -22.85 5.97
CA THR A 203 -33.61 -23.41 6.72
C THR A 203 -33.99 -24.69 7.46
N THR A 204 -35.17 -24.70 8.10
CA THR A 204 -35.68 -25.90 8.78
C THR A 204 -35.90 -27.04 7.80
N GLU A 205 -36.52 -26.76 6.65
CA GLU A 205 -36.76 -27.77 5.60
C GLU A 205 -35.44 -28.35 5.06
N LYS A 206 -34.43 -27.51 4.81
CA LYS A 206 -33.10 -27.97 4.35
C LYS A 206 -32.39 -28.81 5.41
N ILE A 207 -32.45 -28.42 6.68
CA ILE A 207 -31.87 -29.18 7.79
C ILE A 207 -32.60 -30.53 7.96
N GLU A 208 -33.93 -30.54 7.88
CA GLU A 208 -34.73 -31.76 7.98
C GLU A 208 -34.48 -32.72 6.81
N LEU A 209 -34.35 -32.21 5.59
CA LEU A 209 -34.01 -33.02 4.40
C LEU A 209 -32.59 -33.61 4.49
N GLN A 210 -31.62 -32.87 5.03
CA GLN A 210 -30.22 -33.32 5.12
C GLN A 210 -29.94 -34.21 6.34
N VAL A 211 -30.60 -33.96 7.47
CA VAL A 211 -30.31 -34.60 8.77
C VAL A 211 -31.42 -35.57 9.23
N GLY A 212 -32.60 -35.52 8.60
CA GLY A 212 -33.77 -36.29 9.02
C GLY A 212 -33.58 -37.81 9.00
N ARG A 213 -32.82 -38.33 8.03
CA ARG A 213 -32.50 -39.78 7.96
C ARG A 213 -31.61 -40.23 9.11
N ASP A 214 -30.67 -39.40 9.55
CA ASP A 214 -29.71 -39.74 10.60
C ASP A 214 -30.36 -39.71 11.99
N LEU A 215 -31.28 -38.76 12.23
CA LEU A 215 -32.10 -38.73 13.44
C LEU A 215 -33.04 -39.94 13.55
N GLN A 216 -33.56 -40.44 12.42
CA GLN A 216 -34.37 -41.66 12.40
C GLN A 216 -33.56 -42.91 12.76
N TYR A 217 -32.29 -43.00 12.39
CA TYR A 217 -31.42 -44.13 12.76
C TYR A 217 -31.25 -44.26 14.28
N ILE A 218 -31.12 -43.15 15.01
CA ILE A 218 -31.06 -43.18 16.47
C ILE A 218 -32.36 -43.74 17.06
N ARG A 219 -33.51 -43.32 16.51
CA ARG A 219 -34.83 -43.80 16.97
C ARG A 219 -35.04 -45.29 16.68
N ILE A 220 -34.66 -45.76 15.48
CA ILE A 220 -34.78 -47.18 15.10
C ILE A 220 -33.81 -48.05 15.93
N ASN A 221 -32.56 -47.63 16.09
CA ASN A 221 -31.59 -48.36 16.90
C ASN A 221 -32.04 -48.43 18.36
N GLY A 222 -32.63 -47.35 18.89
CA GLY A 222 -33.20 -47.32 20.24
C GLY A 222 -34.34 -48.32 20.45
N THR A 223 -35.28 -48.44 19.50
CA THR A 223 -36.40 -49.39 19.61
C THR A 223 -35.95 -50.85 19.42
N VAL A 224 -35.01 -51.10 18.50
CA VAL A 224 -34.47 -52.45 18.25
C VAL A 224 -33.67 -52.96 19.45
N VAL A 225 -32.75 -52.14 19.99
CA VAL A 225 -31.96 -52.51 21.17
C VAL A 225 -32.85 -52.70 22.39
N GLY A 226 -33.83 -51.80 22.60
CA GLY A 226 -34.80 -51.92 23.68
C GLY A 226 -35.64 -53.20 23.60
N ALA A 227 -36.11 -53.57 22.41
CA ALA A 227 -36.88 -54.80 22.21
C ALA A 227 -36.02 -56.06 22.47
N LEU A 228 -34.77 -56.10 21.99
CA LEU A 228 -33.87 -57.22 22.22
C LEU A 228 -33.48 -57.37 23.70
N ALA A 229 -33.19 -56.26 24.38
CA ALA A 229 -32.92 -56.26 25.81
C ALA A 229 -34.13 -56.74 26.61
N GLY A 230 -35.33 -56.25 26.28
CA GLY A 230 -36.58 -56.70 26.89
C GLY A 230 -36.84 -58.19 26.70
N LEU A 231 -36.62 -58.70 25.48
CA LEU A 231 -36.76 -60.12 25.16
C LEU A 231 -35.77 -60.97 25.98
N ALA A 232 -34.50 -60.57 26.05
CA ALA A 232 -33.47 -61.26 26.79
C ALA A 232 -33.78 -61.32 28.30
N ILE A 233 -34.19 -60.18 28.89
CA ILE A 233 -34.61 -60.11 30.29
C ILE A 233 -35.80 -61.05 30.54
N HIS A 234 -36.82 -61.01 29.67
CA HIS A 234 -38.00 -61.84 29.81
C HIS A 234 -37.67 -63.35 29.71
N SER A 235 -36.83 -63.75 28.76
CA SER A 235 -36.39 -65.14 28.61
C SER A 235 -35.60 -65.63 29.83
N ILE A 236 -34.68 -64.83 30.36
CA ILE A 236 -33.90 -65.18 31.57
C ILE A 236 -34.84 -65.29 32.78
N ALA A 237 -35.72 -64.32 32.99
CA ALA A 237 -36.67 -64.33 34.09
C ALA A 237 -37.59 -65.56 34.05
N THR A 238 -38.07 -65.92 32.85
CA THR A 238 -38.95 -67.09 32.65
C THR A 238 -38.19 -68.40 32.88
N ALA A 239 -36.95 -68.51 32.40
CA ALA A 239 -36.13 -69.71 32.60
C ALA A 239 -35.79 -69.94 34.08
N ILE A 240 -35.47 -68.87 34.83
CA ILE A 240 -35.24 -68.96 36.28
C ILE A 240 -36.53 -69.36 37.00
N GLY A 241 -37.67 -68.77 36.63
CA GLY A 241 -38.97 -69.13 37.20
C GLY A 241 -39.43 -70.56 36.90
N ALA A 242 -38.98 -71.15 35.80
CA ALA A 242 -39.27 -72.54 35.46
C ALA A 242 -38.34 -73.56 36.15
N LEU A 243 -37.21 -73.10 36.68
CA LEU A 243 -36.21 -73.91 37.41
C LEU A 243 -36.38 -73.87 38.94
N ALA A 244 -37.30 -73.02 39.45
CA ALA A 244 -37.67 -72.89 40.85
C ALA A 244 -39.01 -73.58 41.15
#